data_AF-A0A843WZU0-F1
#
_entry.id   AF-A0A843WZU0-F1
#
_cell.length_a   1.000
_cell.length_b   1.000
_cell.length_c   1.000
_cell.angle_alpha   90.00
_cell.angle_beta   90.00
_cell.angle_gamma   90.00
#
_symmetry.space_group_name_H-M   'P 1'
#
loop_
_entity.id
_entity.type
_entity.pdbx_description
1 polymer ?
#
loop_
_entity_poly.entity_id
_entity_poly.type
_entity_poly.pdbx_seq_one_letter_code
_entity_poly.pdbx_strand_id
1 'polypeptide(L)'
;MSVSSEKWIDGLQFTSLFRPPPQDEPQRQAQIIAYVEYFGQFTSEQFPEDVAQLIQNYYPSKEGRLLDEVLAIFVLHHPEHGHAVVHPILSCIIDGTLVYNKNDPPFSSFISLVSQNNERPEMETLNNSTSFIEKPTMCL
;
A
#
# COMPACT_ATOMS: atom_id res chain seq x y z
N MET A 1 -13.46 -35.87 -11.56
CA MET A 1 -13.81 -34.72 -12.42
C MET A 1 -13.34 -33.48 -11.70
N SER A 2 -12.24 -32.88 -12.14
CA SER A 2 -11.71 -31.65 -11.55
C SER A 2 -12.57 -30.52 -12.07
N VAL A 3 -13.54 -30.09 -11.26
CA VAL A 3 -14.18 -28.79 -11.46
C VAL A 3 -13.06 -27.78 -11.31
N SER A 4 -12.59 -27.16 -12.41
CA SER A 4 -11.75 -25.98 -12.25
C SER A 4 -12.65 -24.93 -11.64
N SER A 5 -12.57 -24.76 -10.33
CA SER A 5 -13.11 -23.60 -9.66
C SER A 5 -12.44 -22.41 -10.33
N GLU A 6 -13.16 -21.72 -11.23
CA GLU A 6 -12.69 -20.49 -11.85
C GLU A 6 -12.34 -19.54 -10.71
N LYS A 7 -11.06 -19.26 -10.52
CA LYS A 7 -10.65 -18.37 -9.44
C LYS A 7 -10.96 -16.96 -9.91
N TRP A 8 -11.41 -16.11 -9.00
CA TRP A 8 -11.70 -14.70 -9.34
C TRP A 8 -10.45 -13.99 -9.91
N ILE A 9 -9.25 -14.46 -9.53
CA ILE A 9 -7.96 -14.00 -10.07
C ILE A 9 -7.75 -14.36 -11.54
N ASP A 10 -8.40 -15.40 -12.08
CA ASP A 10 -8.32 -15.74 -13.50
C ASP A 10 -8.98 -14.65 -14.36
N GLY A 11 -10.01 -13.97 -13.83
CA GLY A 11 -10.61 -12.81 -14.45
C GLY A 11 -9.69 -11.60 -14.51
N LEU A 12 -8.67 -11.53 -13.64
CA LEU A 12 -7.75 -10.40 -13.58
C LEU A 12 -6.72 -10.41 -14.71
N GLN A 13 -6.38 -11.57 -15.28
CA GLN A 13 -5.23 -11.72 -16.21
C GLN A 13 -5.29 -10.81 -17.46
N PHE A 14 -6.49 -10.38 -17.86
CA PHE A 14 -6.71 -9.48 -19.01
C PHE A 14 -7.02 -8.04 -18.61
N THR A 15 -6.87 -7.70 -17.34
CA THR A 15 -7.25 -6.39 -16.81
C THR A 15 -6.12 -5.37 -16.85
N SER A 16 -6.47 -4.09 -16.74
CA SER A 16 -5.52 -2.98 -16.64
C SER A 16 -4.65 -3.05 -15.38
N LEU A 17 -4.98 -3.92 -14.42
CA LEU A 17 -4.24 -4.11 -13.17
C LEU A 17 -2.76 -4.48 -13.37
N PHE A 18 -2.46 -5.19 -14.47
CA PHE A 18 -1.10 -5.62 -14.79
C PHE A 18 -0.39 -4.72 -15.81
N ARG A 19 -1.03 -3.62 -16.21
CA ARG A 19 -0.39 -2.59 -17.04
C ARG A 19 0.27 -1.51 -16.17
N PRO A 20 1.16 -0.70 -16.76
CA PRO A 20 1.67 0.49 -16.11
C PRO A 20 0.49 1.38 -15.67
N PRO A 21 0.58 2.03 -14.50
CA PRO A 21 -0.46 2.92 -14.03
C PRO A 21 -0.68 4.08 -15.03
N PRO A 22 -1.93 4.51 -15.25
CA PRO A 22 -2.21 5.67 -16.09
C PRO A 22 -1.54 6.92 -15.49
N GLN A 23 -1.05 7.81 -16.37
CA GLN A 23 -0.40 9.06 -15.94
C GLN A 23 -1.38 10.10 -15.40
N ASP A 24 -2.66 9.96 -15.74
CA ASP A 24 -3.73 10.81 -15.21
C ASP A 24 -4.08 10.38 -13.78
N GLU A 25 -3.78 11.25 -12.81
CA GLU A 25 -4.05 11.04 -11.38
C GLU A 25 -5.51 10.65 -11.08
N PRO A 26 -6.54 11.39 -11.54
CA PRO A 26 -7.92 11.05 -11.22
C PRO A 26 -8.35 9.72 -11.83
N GLN A 27 -7.91 9.41 -13.06
CA GLN A 27 -8.15 8.09 -13.65
C GLN A 27 -7.45 6.97 -12.88
N ARG A 28 -6.20 7.19 -12.43
CA ARG A 28 -5.46 6.20 -11.63
C ARG A 28 -6.19 5.89 -10.32
N GLN A 29 -6.58 6.93 -9.58
CA GLN A 29 -7.32 6.79 -8.33
C GLN A 29 -8.65 6.06 -8.53
N ALA A 30 -9.41 6.39 -9.57
CA ALA A 30 -10.66 5.71 -9.88
C ALA A 30 -10.46 4.22 -10.17
N GLN A 31 -9.39 3.86 -10.90
CA GLN A 31 -9.06 2.45 -11.16
C GLN A 31 -8.65 1.72 -9.89
N ILE A 32 -7.81 2.35 -9.05
CA ILE A 32 -7.37 1.76 -7.77
C ILE A 32 -8.58 1.45 -6.91
N ILE A 33 -9.47 2.43 -6.71
CA ILE A 33 -10.67 2.27 -5.88
C ILE A 33 -11.55 1.16 -6.44
N ALA A 34 -11.78 1.13 -7.76
CA ALA A 34 -12.60 0.09 -8.40
C ALA A 34 -12.04 -1.32 -8.17
N TYR A 35 -10.71 -1.50 -8.25
CA TYR A 35 -10.08 -2.79 -7.99
C TYR A 35 -10.05 -3.14 -6.49
N VAL A 36 -9.89 -2.16 -5.60
CA VAL A 36 -9.95 -2.39 -4.15
C VAL A 36 -11.35 -2.88 -3.75
N GLU A 37 -12.39 -2.23 -4.26
CA GLU A 37 -13.78 -2.67 -4.06
C GLU A 37 -14.01 -4.06 -4.66
N TYR A 38 -13.46 -4.34 -5.84
CA TYR A 38 -13.55 -5.65 -6.47
C TYR A 38 -12.89 -6.74 -5.60
N PHE A 39 -11.68 -6.50 -5.08
CA PHE A 39 -11.00 -7.44 -4.18
C PHE A 39 -11.82 -7.67 -2.90
N GLY A 40 -12.44 -6.60 -2.38
CA GLY A 40 -13.33 -6.65 -1.22
C GLY A 40 -14.50 -7.62 -1.39
N GLN A 41 -15.01 -7.80 -2.61
CA GLN A 41 -16.12 -8.73 -2.89
C GLN A 41 -15.74 -10.20 -2.77
N PHE A 42 -14.45 -10.53 -2.88
CA PHE A 42 -13.96 -11.92 -2.87
C PHE A 42 -13.24 -12.32 -1.57
N THR A 43 -13.39 -11.54 -0.50
CA THR A 43 -12.81 -11.72 0.86
C THR A 43 -13.32 -12.95 1.64
N SER A 44 -13.73 -14.00 0.92
CA SER A 44 -14.13 -15.31 1.46
C SER A 44 -12.93 -16.15 1.92
N GLU A 45 -13.17 -17.38 2.39
CA GLU A 45 -12.12 -18.29 2.88
C GLU A 45 -11.01 -18.60 1.86
N GLN A 46 -11.29 -18.52 0.55
CA GLN A 46 -10.32 -18.79 -0.52
C GLN A 46 -9.46 -17.58 -0.87
N PHE A 47 -9.81 -16.39 -0.37
CA PHE A 47 -9.11 -15.15 -0.64
C PHE A 47 -7.60 -15.23 -0.38
N PRO A 48 -7.12 -15.76 0.76
CA PRO A 48 -5.67 -15.81 1.02
C PRO A 48 -4.92 -16.67 0.02
N GLU A 49 -5.51 -17.79 -0.40
CA GLU A 49 -4.89 -18.72 -1.33
C GLU A 49 -4.82 -18.13 -2.74
N ASP A 50 -5.88 -17.45 -3.17
CA ASP A 50 -5.95 -16.80 -4.48
C ASP A 50 -5.01 -15.60 -4.55
N VAL A 51 -4.95 -14.78 -3.49
CA VAL A 51 -4.02 -13.64 -3.41
C VAL A 51 -2.57 -14.11 -3.36
N ALA A 52 -2.28 -15.20 -2.64
CA ALA A 52 -0.93 -15.77 -2.63
C ALA A 52 -0.49 -16.24 -4.03
N GLN A 53 -1.39 -16.85 -4.79
CA GLN A 53 -1.11 -17.25 -6.17
C GLN A 53 -0.99 -16.05 -7.11
N LEU A 54 -1.84 -15.03 -6.96
CA LEU A 54 -1.72 -13.76 -7.67
C LEU A 54 -0.32 -13.17 -7.47
N ILE A 55 0.12 -13.08 -6.22
CA ILE A 55 1.43 -12.53 -5.88
C ILE A 55 2.55 -13.40 -6.47
N GLN A 56 2.48 -14.72 -6.34
CA GLN A 56 3.50 -15.62 -6.93
C GLN A 56 3.59 -15.55 -8.46
N ASN A 57 2.47 -15.31 -9.14
CA ASN A 57 2.43 -15.27 -10.60
C ASN A 57 2.96 -13.94 -11.18
N TYR A 58 2.84 -12.84 -10.43
CA TYR A 58 3.14 -11.50 -10.93
C TYR A 58 4.34 -10.83 -10.24
N TYR A 59 4.86 -11.39 -9.14
CA TYR A 59 6.15 -11.03 -8.57
C TYR A 59 7.22 -12.10 -8.85
N PRO A 60 8.49 -11.70 -9.07
CA PRO A 60 9.00 -10.33 -9.08
C PRO A 60 8.65 -9.54 -10.35
N SER A 61 8.04 -8.36 -10.20
CA SER A 61 7.91 -7.40 -11.30
C SER A 61 9.08 -6.43 -11.27
N LYS A 62 9.67 -6.14 -12.44
CA LYS A 62 10.71 -5.10 -12.59
C LYS A 62 10.12 -3.71 -12.85
N GLU A 63 8.83 -3.64 -13.15
CA GLU A 63 8.09 -2.42 -13.46
C GLU A 63 6.99 -2.21 -12.42
N GLY A 64 6.77 -0.97 -12.01
CA GLY A 64 5.68 -0.61 -11.11
C GLY A 64 4.33 -0.86 -11.80
N ARG A 65 3.50 -1.72 -11.19
CA ARG A 65 2.19 -2.07 -11.73
C ARG A 65 1.11 -1.43 -10.89
N LEU A 66 -0.06 -1.22 -11.51
CA LEU A 66 -1.24 -0.77 -10.78
C LEU A 66 -1.61 -1.74 -9.65
N LEU A 67 -1.28 -3.04 -9.80
CA LEU A 67 -1.41 -4.06 -8.76
C LEU A 67 -0.76 -3.65 -7.43
N ASP A 68 0.43 -3.05 -7.46
CA ASP A 68 1.18 -2.67 -6.25
C ASP A 68 0.40 -1.63 -5.43
N GLU A 69 -0.14 -0.62 -6.14
CA GLU A 69 -0.98 0.42 -5.55
C GLU A 69 -2.32 -0.14 -5.05
N VAL A 70 -2.95 -1.02 -5.82
CA VAL A 70 -4.21 -1.67 -5.43
C VAL A 70 -4.04 -2.51 -4.18
N LEU A 71 -2.99 -3.34 -4.10
CA LEU A 71 -2.71 -4.14 -2.91
C LEU A 71 -2.40 -3.25 -1.70
N ALA A 72 -1.63 -2.18 -1.87
CA ALA A 72 -1.32 -1.25 -0.79
C ALA A 72 -2.58 -0.57 -0.23
N ILE A 73 -3.45 -0.06 -1.11
CA ILE A 73 -4.70 0.59 -0.70
C ILE A 73 -5.72 -0.44 -0.17
N PHE A 74 -5.74 -1.66 -0.72
CA PHE A 74 -6.60 -2.73 -0.23
C PHE A 74 -6.24 -3.09 1.22
N VAL A 75 -4.96 -3.30 1.54
CA VAL A 75 -4.53 -3.58 2.93
C VAL A 75 -4.85 -2.42 3.87
N LEU A 76 -4.79 -1.17 3.37
CA LEU A 76 -5.16 0.01 4.16
C LEU A 76 -6.66 0.04 4.52
N HIS A 77 -7.54 -0.36 3.59
CA HIS A 77 -8.99 -0.39 3.81
C HIS A 77 -9.46 -1.66 4.54
N HIS A 78 -8.74 -2.78 4.35
CA HIS A 78 -9.06 -4.11 4.86
C HIS A 78 -7.88 -4.71 5.65
N PRO A 79 -7.51 -4.12 6.79
CA PRO A 79 -6.39 -4.61 7.60
C PRO A 79 -6.57 -6.06 8.07
N GLU A 80 -7.81 -6.53 8.21
CA GLU A 80 -8.16 -7.93 8.51
C GLU A 80 -7.62 -8.93 7.46
N HIS A 81 -7.46 -8.47 6.22
CA HIS A 81 -6.90 -9.25 5.11
C HIS A 81 -5.44 -8.89 4.80
N GLY A 82 -4.83 -8.01 5.59
CA GLY A 82 -3.44 -7.60 5.40
C GLY A 82 -2.45 -8.76 5.43
N HIS A 83 -2.67 -9.75 6.30
CA HIS A 83 -1.81 -10.93 6.38
C HIS A 83 -1.82 -11.77 5.11
N ALA A 84 -2.97 -11.90 4.45
CA ALA A 84 -3.12 -12.65 3.20
C ALA A 84 -2.29 -12.05 2.06
N VAL A 85 -2.07 -10.74 2.08
CA VAL A 85 -1.24 -10.02 1.10
C VAL A 85 0.23 -10.05 1.53
N VAL A 86 0.54 -9.69 2.78
CA VAL A 86 1.91 -9.51 3.26
C VAL A 86 2.68 -10.83 3.34
N HIS A 87 2.04 -11.92 3.77
CA HIS A 87 2.69 -13.21 3.94
C HIS A 87 3.34 -13.76 2.64
N PRO A 88 2.62 -13.88 1.51
CA PRO A 88 3.22 -14.37 0.26
C PRO A 88 4.33 -13.47 -0.28
N ILE A 89 4.26 -12.15 -0.07
CA ILE A 89 5.33 -11.22 -0.47
C ILE A 89 6.59 -11.48 0.35
N LEU A 90 6.45 -11.60 1.67
CA LEU A 90 7.57 -11.92 2.56
C LEU A 90 8.18 -13.28 2.22
N SER A 91 7.35 -14.28 1.89
CA SER A 91 7.82 -15.57 1.38
C SER A 91 8.71 -15.36 0.15
N CYS A 92 8.25 -14.60 -0.85
CA CYS A 92 9.04 -14.33 -2.05
C CYS A 92 10.40 -13.67 -1.74
N ILE A 93 10.46 -12.79 -0.73
CA ILE A 93 11.71 -12.16 -0.31
C ILE A 93 12.65 -13.17 0.37
N ILE A 94 12.12 -13.99 1.28
CA ILE A 94 12.88 -14.99 2.02
C ILE A 94 13.39 -16.08 1.08
N ASP A 95 12.56 -16.52 0.14
CA ASP A 95 12.88 -17.53 -0.87
C ASP A 95 13.85 -16.99 -1.94
N GLY A 96 14.19 -15.70 -1.89
CA GLY A 96 15.14 -15.05 -2.79
C GLY A 96 14.61 -14.84 -4.21
N THR A 97 13.32 -15.10 -4.44
CA THR A 97 12.65 -14.86 -5.73
C THR A 97 12.36 -13.37 -5.93
N LEU A 98 12.21 -12.60 -4.84
CA LEU A 98 11.97 -11.17 -4.84
C LEU A 98 13.12 -10.44 -4.13
N VAL A 99 13.86 -9.60 -4.86
CA VAL A 99 14.91 -8.77 -4.26
C VAL A 99 14.28 -7.52 -3.65
N TYR A 100 14.30 -7.41 -2.32
CA TYR A 100 13.88 -6.20 -1.63
C TYR A 100 14.86 -5.06 -1.90
N ASN A 101 14.42 -4.03 -2.63
CA ASN A 101 15.16 -2.78 -2.78
C ASN A 101 14.37 -1.66 -2.10
N LYS A 102 14.99 -1.03 -1.09
CA LYS A 102 14.38 0.08 -0.34
C LYS A 102 14.07 1.32 -1.21
N ASN A 103 14.78 1.48 -2.33
CA ASN A 103 14.64 2.59 -3.25
C ASN A 103 13.72 2.25 -4.44
N ASP A 104 13.56 0.96 -4.75
CA ASP A 104 12.65 0.45 -5.80
C ASP A 104 11.96 -0.82 -5.31
N PRO A 105 10.87 -0.69 -4.53
CA PRO A 105 10.20 -1.85 -3.98
C PRO A 105 9.01 -2.22 -4.87
N PRO A 106 8.58 -3.49 -4.81
CA PRO A 106 7.24 -3.89 -5.26
C PRO A 106 6.10 -3.23 -4.42
N PHE A 107 6.44 -2.41 -3.42
CA PHE A 107 5.51 -1.83 -2.45
C PHE A 107 5.99 -0.47 -1.90
N SER A 108 6.70 0.36 -2.68
CA SER A 108 7.03 1.74 -2.23
C SER A 108 5.80 2.49 -1.75
N SER A 109 4.66 2.29 -2.40
CA SER A 109 3.39 2.88 -2.00
C SER A 109 2.96 2.44 -0.59
N PHE A 110 3.04 1.14 -0.26
CA PHE A 110 2.69 0.65 1.08
C PHE A 110 3.70 1.12 2.14
N ILE A 111 5.01 1.02 1.86
CA ILE A 111 6.05 1.49 2.78
C ILE A 111 5.95 3.01 2.97
N SER A 112 5.65 3.77 1.92
CA SER A 112 5.45 5.22 1.99
C SER A 112 4.19 5.57 2.79
N LEU A 113 3.07 4.86 2.60
CA LEU A 113 1.84 5.06 3.37
C LEU A 113 2.06 4.78 4.87
N VAL A 114 2.80 3.73 5.21
CA VAL A 114 3.14 3.41 6.60
C VAL A 114 4.23 4.35 7.15
N SER A 115 5.13 4.85 6.31
CA SER A 115 6.18 5.81 6.68
C SER A 115 5.63 7.21 6.93
N GLN A 116 4.65 7.68 6.15
CA GLN A 116 3.97 8.96 6.38
C GLN A 116 3.25 8.98 7.74
N ASN A 117 2.78 7.82 8.22
CA ASN A 117 2.16 7.69 9.53
C ASN A 117 3.17 7.71 10.70
N ASN A 118 4.48 7.65 10.42
CA ASN A 118 5.55 7.77 11.43
C ASN A 118 6.08 9.20 11.54
N GLU A 119 5.64 10.11 10.70
CA GLU A 119 5.79 11.55 10.92
C GLU A 119 4.81 11.94 12.03
N ARG A 120 5.16 11.60 13.28
CA ARG A 120 4.63 12.35 14.43
C ARG A 120 4.79 13.82 14.05
N PRO A 121 3.73 14.66 14.11
CA PRO A 121 3.96 16.08 14.03
C PRO A 121 4.97 16.37 15.14
N GLU A 122 6.19 16.74 14.75
CA GLU A 122 7.11 17.40 15.65
C GLU A 122 6.31 18.61 16.10
N MET A 123 5.78 18.48 17.32
CA MET A 123 5.20 19.56 18.06
C MET A 123 6.37 20.51 18.22
N GLU A 124 6.49 21.44 17.26
CA GLU A 124 7.27 22.66 17.37
C GLU A 124 6.86 23.25 18.71
N THR A 125 7.68 22.93 19.70
CA THR A 125 7.61 23.55 21.00
C THR A 125 7.99 24.97 20.68
N LEU A 126 6.99 25.85 20.57
CA LEU A 126 7.20 27.28 20.50
C LEU A 126 7.87 27.70 21.81
N ASN A 127 9.20 27.66 21.83
CA ASN A 127 10.01 28.48 22.72
C ASN A 127 9.85 29.94 22.29
N ASN A 128 8.64 30.49 22.51
CA ASN A 128 8.41 31.91 22.59
C ASN A 128 8.60 32.33 24.04
N SER A 129 9.79 32.87 24.26
CA SER A 129 10.21 33.69 25.39
C SER A 129 9.05 34.34 26.15
N THR A 130 8.87 33.91 27.39
CA THR A 130 8.04 34.59 28.38
C THR A 130 8.68 35.94 28.70
N SER A 131 8.30 36.99 27.98
CA SER A 131 8.49 38.37 28.43
C SER A 131 7.37 38.72 29.41
N PHE A 132 7.59 38.45 30.70
CA PHE A 132 6.79 39.01 31.78
C PHE A 132 7.53 40.21 32.41
N ILE A 133 6.72 41.20 32.78
CA ILE A 133 7.01 42.62 32.98
C ILE A 133 7.53 42.93 34.40
N GLU A 134 8.59 43.73 34.52
CA GLU A 134 8.91 44.67 35.64
C GLU A 134 10.01 45.63 35.11
N LYS A 135 10.04 46.96 35.20
CA LYS A 135 9.36 48.06 35.92
C LYS A 135 9.64 49.38 35.17
N PRO A 136 8.87 50.48 35.37
CA PRO A 136 9.23 51.79 34.82
C PRO A 136 10.31 52.45 35.69
N THR A 137 11.43 52.84 35.11
CA THR A 137 12.36 53.80 35.74
C THR A 137 12.09 55.16 35.14
N MET A 138 11.43 56.01 35.91
CA MET A 138 11.23 57.43 35.59
C MET A 138 12.62 58.10 35.57
N CYS A 139 12.96 58.79 34.48
CA CYS A 139 14.10 59.68 34.43
C CYS A 139 13.65 61.10 34.85
N LEU A 140 14.44 61.69 35.75
CA LEU A 140 14.46 63.06 36.29
C LEU A 140 13.41 63.42 37.35
#